data_AF-A0AAU2ZAF7-F1
#
_entry.id   AF-A0AAU2ZAF7-F1
#
_cell.length_a   1.000
_cell.length_b   1.000
_cell.length_c   1.000
_cell.angle_alpha   90.00
_cell.angle_beta   90.00
_cell.angle_gamma   90.00
#
_symmetry.space_group_name_H-M   'P 1'
#
loop_
_entity.id
_entity.type
_entity.pdbx_description
1 polymer ?
#
loop_
_entity_poly.entity_id
_entity_poly.type
_entity_poly.pdbx_seq_one_letter_code
_entity_poly.pdbx_strand_id
1 'polypeptide(L)' 'MTTADQLWGTLFLIGVAYEIYTLGNVESGDTLSERVRNWFPVHIRPGRVAFVATWITFAVWFLGHIVT' A
#
# COMPACT_ATOMS: atom_id res chain seq x y z
N MET A 1 22.99 -7.96 -0.17
CA MET A 1 21.84 -7.04 -0.17
C MET A 1 22.09 -5.99 -1.23
N THR A 2 21.15 -5.82 -2.14
CA THR A 2 21.16 -4.75 -3.13
C THR A 2 20.71 -3.43 -2.49
N THR A 3 20.94 -2.30 -3.17
CA THR A 3 20.40 -0.99 -2.75
C THR A 3 18.88 -1.02 -2.67
N ALA A 4 18.22 -1.79 -3.54
CA ALA A 4 16.77 -1.98 -3.50
C ALA A 4 16.35 -2.71 -2.22
N ASP A 5 17.04 -3.79 -1.85
CA ASP A 5 16.72 -4.55 -0.63
C ASP A 5 16.82 -3.68 0.63
N GLN A 6 17.84 -2.82 0.69
CA GLN A 6 18.03 -1.89 1.80
C GLN A 6 16.93 -0.85 1.84
N LEU A 7 16.61 -0.24 0.69
CA LEU A 7 15.55 0.76 0.59
C LEU A 7 14.20 0.19 1.03
N TRP A 8 13.81 -0.97 0.49
CA TRP A 8 12.55 -1.64 0.81
C TRP A 8 12.51 -2.11 2.27
N GLY A 9 13.61 -2.65 2.78
CA GLY A 9 13.73 -3.05 4.19
C GLY A 9 13.57 -1.87 5.16
N THR A 10 14.20 -0.72 4.85
CA THR A 10 14.05 0.50 5.65
C THR A 10 12.63 1.03 5.63
N LEU A 11 11.99 1.11 4.46
CA LEU A 11 10.60 1.56 4.34
C LEU A 11 9.65 0.65 5.13
N PHE A 12 9.86 -0.67 5.06
CA PHE A 12 9.09 -1.62 5.85
C PHE A 12 9.26 -1.39 7.36
N LEU A 13 10.50 -1.25 7.84
CA LEU A 13 10.77 -1.00 9.25
C LEU A 13 10.13 0.30 9.75
N ILE A 14 10.16 1.37 8.96
CA ILE A 14 9.51 2.64 9.30
C ILE A 14 8.00 2.44 9.44
N GLY A 15 7.36 1.74 8.49
CA GLY A 15 5.94 1.45 8.53
C GLY A 15 5.54 0.63 9.77
N VAL A 16 6.32 -0.41 10.10
CA VAL A 16 6.09 -1.23 11.31
C VAL A 16 6.26 -0.40 12.58
N ALA A 17 7.31 0.42 12.67
CA ALA A 17 7.54 1.27 13.84
C ALA A 17 6.39 2.27 14.04
N TYR A 18 5.89 2.88 12.96
CA TYR A 18 4.75 3.78 13.01
C TYR A 18 3.46 3.08 13.46
N GLU A 19 3.18 1.88 12.94
CA GLU A 19 2.00 1.10 13.37
C GLU A 19 2.08 0.73 14.86
N ILE A 20 3.25 0.30 15.35
CA ILE A 20 3.46 -0.02 16.78
C ILE A 20 3.25 1.23 17.65
N TYR A 21 3.77 2.38 17.22
CA TYR A 21 3.61 3.63 17.94
C TYR A 21 2.12 4.03 18.05
N THR A 22 1.38 3.96 16.93
CA THR A 22 -0.04 4.37 16.88
C THR A 22 -0.96 3.40 17.63
N LEU A 23 -0.64 2.10 17.68
CA LEU A 23 -1.35 1.14 18.53
C LEU A 23 -1.32 1.53 20.02
N GLY A 24 -0.25 2.19 20.47
CA GLY A 24 -0.13 2.68 21.84
C GLY A 24 -1.01 3.90 22.16
N ASN A 25 -1.42 4.67 21.15
CA ASN A 25 -2.21 5.89 21.33
C ASN A 25 -3.73 5.65 21.40
N VAL A 26 -4.22 4.43 21.12
CA VAL A 26 -5.64 3.98 21.21
C VAL A 26 -6.64 4.83 20.41
N GLU A 27 -6.19 5.84 19.66
CA GLU A 27 -7.04 6.69 18.84
C GLU A 27 -7.47 5.97 17.57
N SER A 28 -8.79 5.87 17.37
CA SER A 28 -9.34 5.22 16.17
C SER A 28 -9.00 6.03 14.92
N GLY A 29 -8.54 5.36 13.87
CA GLY A 29 -8.16 5.96 12.60
C GLY A 29 -6.70 6.40 12.51
N ASP A 30 -5.90 6.23 13.57
CA ASP A 30 -4.52 6.70 13.58
C ASP A 30 -3.53 5.68 13.01
N THR A 31 -3.88 4.40 13.00
CA THR A 31 -3.04 3.36 12.40
C THR A 31 -2.94 3.54 10.88
N LEU A 32 -1.77 3.22 10.33
CA LEU A 32 -1.53 3.31 8.89
C LEU A 32 -2.45 2.34 8.15
N SER A 33 -2.71 1.17 8.72
CA SER A 33 -3.62 0.18 8.13
C SER A 33 -5.07 0.69 8.02
N GLU A 34 -5.57 1.44 9.01
CA GLU A 34 -6.90 2.05 8.95
C GLU A 34 -6.94 3.22 7.96
N ARG A 35 -5.92 4.08 7.94
CA ARG A 35 -5.80 5.18 6.96
C ARG A 35 -5.75 4.64 5.53
N VAL A 36 -4.96 3.61 5.28
CA VAL A 36 -4.89 2.96 3.96
C VAL A 36 -6.23 2.36 3.56
N ARG A 37 -6.97 1.75 4.49
CA ARG A 37 -8.32 1.22 4.23
C ARG A 37 -9.34 2.31 3.91
N ASN A 38 -9.21 3.47 4.56
CA ASN A 38 -10.04 4.64 4.29
C ASN A 38 -9.69 5.29 2.95
N TRP A 39 -8.40 5.37 2.60
CA TRP A 39 -7.94 5.92 1.31
C TRP A 39 -8.28 5.00 0.13
N PHE A 40 -8.27 3.68 0.35
CA PHE A 40 -8.61 2.68 -0.66
C PHE A 40 -9.83 1.86 -0.24
N PRO A 41 -11.04 2.42 -0.31
CA PRO A 41 -12.24 1.75 0.18
C PRO A 41 -12.74 0.71 -0.84
N VAL A 42 -12.04 -0.42 -0.97
CA VAL A 42 -12.41 -1.53 -1.87
C VAL A 42 -13.69 -2.27 -1.46
N HIS A 43 -14.19 -2.02 -0.24
CA HIS A 43 -15.44 -2.58 0.25
C HIS A 43 -16.67 -1.93 -0.41
N ILE A 44 -16.57 -0.69 -0.90
CA ILE A 44 -17.63 -0.03 -1.67
C ILE A 44 -17.43 -0.22 -3.19
N ARG A 45 -18.54 -0.20 -3.94
CA ARG A 45 -18.53 -0.35 -5.40
C ARG A 45 -17.54 0.57 -6.12
N PRO A 46 -17.52 1.90 -5.90
CA PRO A 46 -16.61 2.78 -6.63
C PRO A 46 -15.14 2.47 -6.34
N GLY A 47 -14.77 2.24 -5.07
CA GLY A 47 -13.40 1.89 -4.72
C GLY A 47 -12.95 0.56 -5.30
N ARG A 48 -13.84 -0.44 -5.36
CA ARG A 48 -13.57 -1.72 -6.04
C ARG A 48 -13.28 -1.53 -7.53
N VAL A 49 -14.11 -0.74 -8.21
CA VAL A 49 -13.93 -0.47 -9.64
C VAL A 49 -12.61 0.26 -9.89
N ALA A 50 -12.31 1.30 -9.09
CA ALA A 50 -11.07 2.04 -9.20
C ALA A 50 -9.84 1.14 -9.01
N PHE A 51 -9.87 0.25 -8.01
CA PHE A 51 -8.80 -0.72 -7.77
C PHE A 51 -8.60 -1.66 -8.96
N VAL A 52 -9.67 -2.29 -9.45
CA VAL A 52 -9.59 -3.24 -10.57
C VAL A 52 -9.10 -2.56 -11.84
N ALA A 53 -9.60 -1.36 -12.17
CA ALA A 53 -9.17 -0.62 -13.35
C ALA A 53 -7.68 -0.24 -13.28
N THR A 54 -7.22 0.25 -12.12
CA THR A 54 -5.81 0.57 -11.89
C THR A 54 -4.94 -0.67 -12.02
N TRP A 55 -5.36 -1.79 -11.41
CA TRP A 55 -4.62 -3.04 -11.45
C TRP A 55 -4.49 -3.61 -12.86
N ILE A 56 -5.58 -3.63 -13.64
CA ILE A 56 -5.55 -4.10 -15.03
C ILE A 56 -4.62 -3.23 -15.87
N THR A 57 -4.71 -1.91 -15.72
CA THR A 57 -3.86 -0.96 -16.45
C THR A 57 -2.38 -1.20 -16.13
N PHE A 58 -2.04 -1.34 -14.85
CA PHE A 58 -0.68 -1.63 -14.41
C PHE A 58 -0.19 -2.98 -14.97
N ALA A 59 -1.00 -4.04 -14.90
CA ALA A 59 -0.61 -5.36 -15.40
C ALA A 59 -0.33 -5.36 -16.90
N VAL A 60 -1.18 -4.69 -17.70
CA VAL A 60 -0.98 -4.56 -19.15
C VAL A 60 0.29 -3.76 -19.45
N TRP A 61 0.48 -2.62 -18.79
CA TRP A 61 1.70 -1.81 -18.95
C TRP A 61 2.96 -2.59 -18.57
N PHE A 62 2.95 -3.29 -17.44
CA PHE A 62 4.09 -4.03 -16.92
C PHE A 62 4.49 -5.19 -17.85
N LEU A 63 3.52 -5.92 -18.40
CA LEU A 63 3.78 -6.94 -19.41
C LEU A 63 4.46 -6.33 -20.65
N GLY A 64 3.95 -5.21 -21.15
CA GLY A 64 4.58 -4.49 -22.25
C GLY A 64 6.00 -4.04 -21.93
N HIS A 65 6.23 -3.54 -20.71
CA HIS A 65 7.52 -3.05 -20.26
C HIS A 65 8.60 -4.13 -20.11
N ILE A 66 8.21 -5.38 -19.78
CA ILE A 66 9.17 -6.49 -19.67
C ILE A 66 9.47 -7.11 -21.03
N VAL A 67 8.48 -7.16 -21.93
CA VAL A 67 8.64 -7.79 -23.24
C VAL A 67 9.37 -6.89 -24.24
N THR A 68 9.34 -5.57 -24.04
CA THR A 68 9.96 -4.56 -24.92
C THR A 68 11.27 -4.06 -24.33
#